data_AF-A0A498LIR7-F1
#
_entry.id   AF-A0A498LIR7-F1
#
_cell.length_a   1.000
_cell.length_b   1.000
_cell.length_c   1.000
_cell.angle_alpha   90.00
_cell.angle_beta   90.00
_cell.angle_gamma   90.00
#
_symmetry.space_group_name_H-M   'P 1'
#
loop_
_entity.id
_entity.type
_entity.pdbx_description
1 polymer ?
#
loop_
_entity_poly.entity_id
_entity_poly.type
_entity_poly.pdbx_seq_one_letter_code
_entity_poly.pdbx_strand_id
1 'polypeptide(L)'
;MCLASVDYLVRKVVAFFHRSATATAVLMENQKMLEITSHKLIINVAMRWNISMDMLERYLEQQVAITAALLSTEACKNARQLDTLDSKTSLMQKK
;
A
#
# COMPACT_ATOMS: atom_id res chain seq x y z
N MET A 1 -12.80 -15.71 -7.33
CA MET A 1 -12.92 -14.28 -7.70
C MET A 1 -12.17 -13.31 -6.77
N CYS A 2 -11.54 -13.75 -5.67
CA CYS A 2 -10.94 -12.82 -4.68
C CYS A 2 -9.52 -12.33 -5.02
N LEU A 3 -8.70 -13.11 -5.71
CA LEU A 3 -7.27 -12.80 -5.91
C LEU A 3 -7.04 -11.56 -6.79
N ALA A 4 -7.80 -11.40 -7.87
CA ALA A 4 -7.69 -10.23 -8.76
C ALA A 4 -8.08 -8.92 -8.06
N SER A 5 -9.00 -8.97 -7.11
CA SER A 5 -9.42 -7.80 -6.34
C SER A 5 -8.34 -7.35 -5.35
N VAL A 6 -7.62 -8.29 -4.72
CA VAL A 6 -6.52 -7.98 -3.79
C VAL A 6 -5.32 -7.43 -4.56
N ASP A 7 -4.91 -8.07 -5.66
CA ASP A 7 -3.80 -7.59 -6.49
C ASP A 7 -4.05 -6.16 -7.02
N TYR A 8 -5.28 -5.86 -7.45
CA TYR A 8 -5.66 -4.50 -7.86
C TYR A 8 -5.53 -3.47 -6.72
N LEU A 9 -5.92 -3.84 -5.49
CA LEU A 9 -5.83 -2.97 -4.33
C LEU A 9 -4.37 -2.65 -3.98
N VAL A 10 -3.53 -3.69 -3.91
CA VAL A 10 -2.12 -3.51 -3.57
C VAL A 10 -1.44 -2.62 -4.60
N ARG A 11 -1.72 -2.81 -5.90
CA ARG A 11 -1.22 -1.92 -6.97
C ARG A 11 -1.59 -0.46 -6.75
N LYS A 12 -2.83 -0.18 -6.33
CA LYS A 12 -3.27 1.20 -6.04
C LYS A 12 -2.48 1.81 -4.90
N VAL A 13 -2.28 1.05 -3.81
CA VAL A 13 -1.52 1.51 -2.64
C VAL A 13 -0.07 1.77 -3.02
N VAL A 14 0.58 0.81 -3.69
CA VAL A 14 1.95 0.96 -4.17
C VAL A 14 2.09 2.17 -5.11
N ALA A 15 1.17 2.35 -6.06
CA ALA A 15 1.18 3.48 -6.97
C ALA A 15 1.04 4.83 -6.24
N PHE A 16 0.26 4.89 -5.16
CA PHE A 16 0.13 6.10 -4.34
C PHE A 16 1.47 6.51 -3.71
N PHE A 17 2.19 5.56 -3.10
CA PHE A 17 3.50 5.83 -2.53
C PHE A 17 4.52 6.24 -3.59
N HIS A 18 4.54 5.58 -4.75
CA HIS A 18 5.45 5.98 -5.85
C HIS A 18 5.14 7.35 -6.44
N ARG A 19 3.87 7.80 -6.41
CA ARG A 19 3.48 9.14 -6.90
C ARG A 19 3.74 10.25 -5.87
N SER A 20 3.79 9.92 -4.59
CA SER A 20 3.88 10.89 -3.50
C SER A 20 5.22 10.79 -2.76
N ALA A 21 6.08 11.79 -2.97
CA ALA A 21 7.35 11.91 -2.25
C ALA A 21 7.12 12.06 -0.73
N THR A 22 6.10 12.81 -0.33
CA THR A 22 5.72 12.98 1.09
C THR A 22 5.29 11.65 1.71
N ALA A 23 4.44 10.87 1.04
CA ALA A 23 4.00 9.58 1.56
C ALA A 23 5.18 8.58 1.64
N THR A 24 6.11 8.64 0.69
CA THR A 24 7.34 7.83 0.74
C THR A 24 8.22 8.22 1.92
N ALA A 25 8.36 9.52 2.21
CA ALA A 25 9.14 9.98 3.37
C ALA A 25 8.53 9.49 4.69
N VAL A 26 7.21 9.61 4.86
CA VAL A 26 6.48 9.09 6.03
C VAL A 26 6.63 7.56 6.13
N LEU A 27 6.58 6.83 5.01
CA LEU A 27 6.80 5.39 5.01
C LEU A 27 8.22 5.03 5.48
N MET A 28 9.25 5.76 5.04
CA MET A 28 10.63 5.55 5.47
C MET A 28 10.83 5.86 6.96
N GLU A 29 10.19 6.92 7.47
CA GLU A 29 10.20 7.26 8.89
C GLU A 29 9.55 6.16 9.73
N ASN A 30 8.38 5.67 9.31
CA ASN A 30 7.71 4.55 9.98
C ASN A 30 8.52 3.26 9.93
N GLN A 31 9.19 2.96 8.81
CA GLN A 31 10.11 1.82 8.70
C GLN A 31 11.25 1.93 9.71
N LYS A 32 11.82 3.12 9.87
CA LYS A 32 12.89 3.39 10.85
C LYS A 32 12.39 3.26 12.29
N MET A 33 11.19 3.77 12.59
CA MET A 33 10.60 3.69 13.92
C MET A 33 10.25 2.25 14.32
N LEU A 34 9.84 1.43 13.36
CA LEU A 34 9.51 0.01 13.57
C LEU A 34 10.74 -0.91 13.47
N GLU A 35 11.93 -0.34 13.22
CA GLU A 35 13.20 -1.08 13.04
C GLU A 35 13.12 -2.19 11.96
N ILE A 36 12.23 -2.03 10.98
CA ILE A 36 12.10 -2.97 9.86
C ILE A 36 13.01 -2.57 8.71
N THR A 37 13.37 -3.52 7.85
CA THR A 37 14.24 -3.23 6.72
C THR A 37 13.59 -2.22 5.76
N SER A 38 14.27 -1.09 5.57
CA SER A 38 13.79 -0.03 4.69
C SER A 38 13.93 -0.48 3.24
N HIS A 39 12.81 -0.88 2.65
CA HIS A 39 12.70 -1.21 1.24
C HIS A 39 11.72 -0.29 0.54
N LYS A 40 11.99 -0.04 -0.74
CA LYS A 40 11.04 0.60 -1.65
C LYS A 40 10.02 -0.44 -2.09
N LEU A 41 8.74 -0.06 -2.14
CA LEU A 41 7.68 -0.91 -2.67
C LEU A 41 7.93 -1.24 -4.15
N ILE A 42 7.60 -2.45 -4.59
CA ILE A 42 7.78 -2.90 -5.97
C ILE A 42 6.52 -2.59 -6.77
N ILE A 43 6.62 -1.85 -7.87
CA ILE A 43 5.50 -1.64 -8.81
C ILE A 43 5.34 -2.86 -9.70
N ASN A 44 4.10 -3.28 -9.91
CA ASN A 44 3.83 -4.27 -10.93
C ASN A 44 3.96 -3.70 -12.36
N VAL A 45 4.99 -4.14 -13.08
CA VAL A 45 5.19 -3.87 -14.51
C VAL A 45 4.74 -5.09 -15.32
N ALA A 46 3.91 -4.89 -16.33
CA ALA A 46 3.23 -5.95 -17.09
C ALA A 46 4.17 -6.92 -17.84
N MET A 47 5.45 -6.58 -18.00
CA MET A 47 6.39 -7.31 -18.86
C MET A 47 7.16 -8.45 -18.15
N ARG A 48 6.97 -8.65 -16.84
CA ARG A 48 7.74 -9.66 -16.08
C ARG A 48 6.81 -10.57 -15.28
N TRP A 49 6.86 -11.86 -15.58
CA TRP A 49 5.89 -12.85 -15.12
C TRP A 49 5.95 -13.19 -13.62
N ASN A 50 6.93 -12.67 -12.86
CA ASN A 50 7.04 -12.90 -11.41
C ASN A 50 6.77 -11.66 -10.53
N ILE A 51 6.70 -10.47 -11.13
CA ILE A 51 6.68 -9.23 -10.37
C ILE A 51 5.40 -9.09 -9.52
N SER A 52 4.29 -9.71 -9.92
CA SER A 52 3.06 -9.68 -9.12
C SER A 52 3.24 -10.39 -7.78
N MET A 53 4.01 -11.49 -7.74
CA MET A 53 4.34 -12.20 -6.50
C MET A 53 5.33 -11.38 -5.67
N ASP A 54 6.41 -10.89 -6.28
CA ASP A 54 7.42 -10.05 -5.62
C ASP A 54 6.79 -8.78 -4.98
N MET A 55 5.79 -8.19 -5.65
CA MET A 55 5.04 -7.02 -5.17
C MET A 55 4.17 -7.34 -3.94
N LEU A 56 3.52 -8.51 -3.94
CA LEU A 56 2.71 -8.96 -2.82
C LEU A 56 3.58 -9.34 -1.61
N GLU A 57 4.69 -10.05 -1.82
CA GLU A 57 5.62 -10.40 -0.75
C GLU A 57 6.19 -9.15 -0.07
N ARG A 58 6.67 -8.17 -0.85
CA ARG A 58 7.14 -6.89 -0.31
C ARG A 58 6.05 -6.09 0.40
N TYR A 59 4.83 -6.15 -0.09
CA TYR A 59 3.71 -5.49 0.56
C TYR A 59 3.40 -6.10 1.93
N LEU A 60 3.46 -7.43 2.05
CA LEU A 60 3.22 -8.14 3.31
C LEU A 60 4.32 -7.86 4.34
N GLU A 61 5.58 -7.90 3.94
CA GLU A 61 6.71 -7.57 4.82
C GLU A 61 6.61 -6.15 5.41
N GLN A 62 6.06 -5.21 4.64
CA GLN A 62 5.95 -3.80 5.03
C GLN A 62 4.55 -3.38 5.49
N GLN A 63 3.62 -4.33 5.63
CA GLN A 63 2.20 -4.04 5.87
C GLN A 63 2.01 -3.13 7.09
N VAL A 64 2.73 -3.37 8.19
CA VAL A 64 2.62 -2.59 9.42
C VAL A 64 3.05 -1.13 9.20
N ALA A 65 4.15 -0.89 8.50
CA ALA A 65 4.62 0.46 8.19
C ALA A 65 3.72 1.17 7.18
N ILE A 66 3.18 0.44 6.20
CA ILE A 66 2.22 0.97 5.23
C ILE A 66 0.93 1.39 5.94
N THR A 67 0.35 0.54 6.80
CA THR A 67 -0.86 0.88 7.55
C THR A 67 -0.63 2.06 8.48
N ALA A 68 0.51 2.12 9.20
CA ALA A 68 0.87 3.28 10.01
C ALA A 68 1.01 4.55 9.16
N ALA A 69 1.61 4.46 7.97
CA ALA A 69 1.77 5.60 7.06
C ALA A 69 0.43 6.09 6.52
N LEU A 70 -0.50 5.19 6.20
CA LEU A 70 -1.84 5.53 5.73
C LEU A 70 -2.71 6.15 6.82
N LEU A 71 -2.51 5.73 8.08
CA LEU A 71 -3.19 6.30 9.25
C LEU A 71 -2.63 7.67 9.64
N SER A 72 -1.37 7.98 9.28
CA SER A 72 -0.80 9.30 9.50
C SER A 72 -1.47 10.34 8.60
N THR A 73 -2.04 11.37 9.24
CA THR A 73 -2.75 12.47 8.58
C THR A 73 -1.85 13.25 7.60
N GLU A 74 -0.53 13.15 7.76
CA GLU A 74 0.46 13.85 6.93
C GLU A 74 0.62 13.24 5.54
N ALA A 75 0.55 11.91 5.42
CA ALA A 75 0.52 11.23 4.12
C ALA A 75 -0.83 11.42 3.41
N CYS A 76 -1.92 11.54 4.18
CA CYS A 76 -3.29 11.61 3.69
C CYS A 76 -3.75 12.98 3.17
N LYS A 77 -2.95 14.05 3.26
CA LYS A 77 -3.31 15.37 2.69
C LYS A 77 -3.57 15.35 1.18
N ASN A 78 -3.02 14.35 0.46
CA ASN A 78 -3.25 14.11 -0.97
C ASN A 78 -4.14 12.87 -1.26
N ALA A 79 -4.78 12.28 -0.24
CA ALA A 79 -5.44 10.98 -0.30
C ALA A 79 -6.92 11.01 -0.71
N ARG A 80 -7.39 12.04 -1.43
CA ARG A 80 -8.73 12.05 -2.06
C ARG A 80 -9.02 10.80 -2.94
N GLN A 81 -7.99 10.01 -3.28
CA GLN A 81 -8.11 8.74 -4.02
C GLN A 81 -8.21 7.48 -3.16
N LEU A 82 -7.92 7.54 -1.86
CA LEU A 82 -8.04 6.39 -0.94
C LEU A 82 -9.41 6.34 -0.23
N ASP A 83 -10.13 7.47 -0.13
CA ASP A 83 -11.47 7.55 0.48
C ASP A 83 -12.51 6.64 -0.21
N THR A 84 -12.30 6.23 -1.46
CA THR A 84 -13.18 5.28 -2.16
C THR A 84 -12.99 3.82 -1.70
N LEU A 85 -12.09 3.55 -0.75
CA LEU A 85 -11.74 2.19 -0.31
C LEU A 85 -12.61 1.69 0.86
N ASP A 86 -13.12 2.58 1.71
CA ASP A 86 -13.88 2.22 2.92
C ASP A 86 -15.33 1.73 2.62
N SER A 87 -15.90 2.16 1.49
CA SER A 87 -17.27 1.77 1.11
C SER A 87 -17.40 0.28 0.75
N LYS A 88 -16.31 -0.44 0.51
CA LYS A 88 -16.34 -1.85 0.07
C LYS A 88 -16.01 -2.87 1.15
N THR A 89 -15.30 -2.47 2.21
CA THR A 89 -14.99 -3.33 3.37
C THR A 89 -16.19 -3.46 4.32
N SER A 90 -16.98 -2.39 4.46
CA SER A 90 -18.21 -2.38 5.28
C SER A 90 -19.34 -3.27 4.74
N LEU A 91 -19.34 -3.60 3.44
CA LEU A 91 -20.33 -4.47 2.82
C LEU A 91 -20.11 -5.97 3.11
N MET A 92 -19.00 -6.36 3.71
CA MET A 92 -18.73 -7.75 4.15
C MET A 92 -19.07 -7.97 5.63
N GLN A 93 -19.46 -6.93 6.37
CA GLN A 93 -19.77 -7.00 7.81
C GLN A 93 -21.28 -6.91 8.13
N LYS A 94 -22.15 -6.72 7.13
CA LYS A 94 -23.59 -6.72 7.35
C LYS A 94 -24.17 -8.11 7.14
N LYS A 95 -24.19 -8.86 8.25
CA LYS A 95 -24.94 -10.09 8.46
C LYS A 95 -26.44 -9.88 8.22
#